data_AF-A0A7I9ZRA3-F1
#
_entry.id   AF-A0A7I9ZRA3-F1
#
_cell.length_a   1.000
_cell.length_b   1.000
_cell.length_c   1.000
_cell.angle_alpha   90.00
_cell.angle_beta   90.00
_cell.angle_gamma   90.00
#
_symmetry.space_group_name_H-M   'P 1'
#
loop_
_entity.id
_entity.type
_entity.pdbx_description
1 polymer ?
#
loop_
_entity_poly.entity_id
_entity_poly.type
_entity_poly.pdbx_seq_one_letter_code
_entity_poly.pdbx_strand_id
1 'polypeptide(L)'
;MKDIADAADVSVPTLFKHVPDGKDAVMFDDGVERRSGLLAAVRQRPADVSVMTALRQFMEGRGPFVADPTPDFARLTALIMTTPELREYSRKLWIRCEAPLAELLSTELGLPPGAATARAAARYVLEIPQFVADDPDPRTSLQAVFDLLEYGLFGATQRTAARNDG
;
A
#
# COMPACT_ATOMS: atom_id res chain seq x y z
N MET A 1 -23.78 6.49 10.09
CA MET A 1 -23.71 5.01 10.16
C MET A 1 -24.47 4.34 9.02
N LYS A 2 -25.58 4.92 8.52
CA LYS A 2 -26.24 4.44 7.29
C LYS A 2 -25.44 4.72 6.01
N ASP A 3 -24.63 5.77 6.06
CA ASP A 3 -24.20 6.56 4.90
C ASP A 3 -23.14 5.87 4.04
N ILE A 4 -22.41 4.90 4.62
CA ILE A 4 -21.39 4.09 3.91
C ILE A 4 -22.02 2.79 3.36
N ALA A 5 -23.07 2.27 4.00
CA ALA A 5 -23.75 1.04 3.57
C ALA A 5 -24.73 1.31 2.42
N ASP A 6 -25.53 2.38 2.52
CA ASP A 6 -26.41 2.82 1.42
C ASP A 6 -25.59 3.30 0.21
N ALA A 7 -24.33 3.73 0.42
CA ALA A 7 -23.41 4.11 -0.64
C ALA A 7 -22.75 2.91 -1.37
N ALA A 8 -22.94 1.68 -0.91
CA ALA A 8 -22.46 0.47 -1.60
C ALA A 8 -23.41 0.01 -2.73
N ASP A 9 -24.66 0.48 -2.74
CA ASP A 9 -25.68 0.16 -3.76
C ASP A 9 -25.75 1.23 -4.87
N VAL A 10 -24.90 2.26 -4.81
CA VAL A 10 -24.77 3.26 -5.90
C VAL A 10 -23.55 3.01 -6.76
N SER A 11 -23.70 3.27 -8.06
CA SER A 11 -22.61 3.11 -9.03
C SER A 11 -21.36 3.89 -8.62
N VAL A 12 -20.18 3.36 -8.94
CA VAL A 12 -18.88 3.96 -8.62
C VAL A 12 -18.78 5.47 -8.99
N PRO A 13 -19.28 5.96 -10.15
CA PRO A 13 -19.35 7.40 -10.44
C PRO A 13 -20.20 8.24 -9.47
N THR A 14 -21.14 7.63 -8.75
CA THR A 14 -21.98 8.26 -7.72
C THR A 14 -21.22 8.36 -6.39
N LEU A 15 -20.45 7.34 -6.00
CA LEU A 15 -19.56 7.40 -4.84
C LEU A 15 -18.49 8.51 -4.97
N PHE A 16 -18.08 8.82 -6.21
CA PHE A 16 -17.24 9.98 -6.54
C PHE A 16 -17.96 11.34 -6.57
N LYS A 17 -19.29 11.39 -6.38
CA LYS A 17 -20.11 12.61 -6.55
C LYS A 17 -21.00 12.94 -5.35
N HIS A 18 -21.33 11.98 -4.50
CA HIS A 18 -22.22 12.16 -3.34
C HIS A 18 -21.88 11.19 -2.21
N VAL A 19 -21.57 11.74 -1.04
CA VAL A 19 -22.11 11.24 0.21
C VAL A 19 -23.33 12.10 0.57
N PRO A 20 -24.36 11.54 1.23
CA PRO A 20 -25.38 12.34 1.90
C PRO A 20 -24.73 13.38 2.83
N ASP A 21 -25.41 14.50 3.07
CA ASP A 21 -24.97 15.64 3.90
C ASP A 21 -23.81 16.51 3.38
N GLY A 22 -23.30 16.27 2.17
CA GLY A 22 -22.51 17.27 1.42
C GLY A 22 -21.16 17.68 2.04
N LYS A 23 -20.64 16.88 2.98
CA LYS A 23 -19.28 17.02 3.51
C LYS A 23 -18.34 16.08 2.78
N ASP A 24 -17.44 16.66 1.99
CA ASP A 24 -16.22 16.04 1.45
C ASP A 24 -16.39 14.61 0.88
N ALA A 25 -17.16 14.52 -0.20
CA ALA A 25 -17.34 13.30 -1.00
C ALA A 25 -16.08 12.91 -1.80
N VAL A 26 -15.00 12.62 -1.10
CA VAL A 26 -13.72 12.16 -1.67
C VAL A 26 -13.25 10.92 -0.89
N MET A 27 -13.95 9.80 -1.10
CA MET A 27 -13.61 8.48 -0.53
C MET A 27 -12.17 8.05 -0.92
N PHE A 28 -11.63 8.62 -1.99
CA PHE A 28 -10.26 8.48 -2.42
C PHE A 28 -9.69 9.83 -2.87
N ASP A 29 -8.63 10.28 -2.19
CA ASP A 29 -7.68 11.27 -2.73
C ASP A 29 -7.18 10.88 -4.14
N ASP A 30 -6.79 11.87 -4.96
CA ASP A 30 -6.36 11.68 -6.35
C ASP A 30 -5.05 10.86 -6.52
N GLY A 31 -4.39 10.59 -5.39
CA GLY A 31 -3.12 9.89 -5.26
C GLY A 31 -1.97 10.79 -4.80
N VAL A 32 -2.16 12.12 -4.70
CA VAL A 32 -1.17 13.10 -4.22
C VAL A 32 -0.71 12.79 -2.79
N GLU A 33 -1.62 12.49 -1.86
CA GLU A 33 -1.25 12.24 -0.46
C GLU A 33 -0.49 10.91 -0.34
N ARG A 34 -0.99 9.85 -1.00
CA ARG A 34 -0.31 8.55 -1.08
C ARG A 34 1.11 8.70 -1.64
N ARG A 35 1.26 9.37 -2.79
CA ARG A 35 2.55 9.62 -3.43
C ARG A 35 3.48 10.44 -2.55
N SER A 36 2.99 11.54 -1.97
CA SER A 36 3.80 12.43 -1.14
C SER A 36 4.28 11.73 0.12
N GLY A 37 3.40 11.00 0.82
CA GLY A 37 3.76 10.21 1.99
C GLY A 37 4.74 9.08 1.68
N LEU A 38 4.57 8.38 0.56
CA LEU A 38 5.44 7.28 0.13
C LEU A 38 6.87 7.77 -0.17
N LEU A 39 6.99 8.88 -0.89
CA LEU A 39 8.28 9.51 -1.19
C LEU A 39 8.91 10.16 0.06
N ALA A 40 8.10 10.70 0.97
CA ALA A 40 8.56 11.24 2.24
C ALA A 40 9.13 10.13 3.14
N ALA A 41 8.44 8.98 3.27
CA ALA A 41 8.89 7.84 4.05
C ALA A 41 10.29 7.37 3.62
N VAL A 42 10.55 7.32 2.31
CA VAL A 42 11.89 6.98 1.79
C VAL A 42 12.91 8.10 2.07
N ARG A 43 12.59 9.37 1.78
CA ARG A 43 13.54 10.51 1.92
C ARG A 43 13.86 10.91 3.35
N GLN A 44 12.94 10.68 4.28
CA GLN A 44 13.02 11.12 5.69
C GLN A 44 13.41 9.98 6.64
N ARG A 45 13.69 8.78 6.12
CA ARG A 45 14.14 7.64 6.93
C ARG A 45 15.48 7.94 7.63
N PRO A 46 15.71 7.41 8.83
CA PRO A 46 17.04 7.37 9.43
C PRO A 46 18.08 6.67 8.52
N ALA A 47 19.34 7.09 8.56
CA ALA A 47 20.38 6.58 7.66
C ALA A 47 20.71 5.09 7.85
N ASP A 48 20.43 4.55 9.04
CA ASP A 48 20.54 3.13 9.42
C ASP A 48 19.31 2.30 9.01
N VAL A 49 18.22 2.94 8.57
CA VAL A 49 17.00 2.27 8.11
C VAL A 49 17.07 2.04 6.59
N SER A 50 16.86 0.78 6.18
CA SER A 50 16.81 0.43 4.76
C SER A 50 15.60 1.04 4.06
N VAL A 51 15.72 1.26 2.75
CA VAL A 51 14.61 1.78 1.94
C VAL A 51 13.40 0.85 1.99
N MET A 52 13.62 -0.47 2.01
CA MET A 52 12.55 -1.47 2.12
C MET A 52 11.87 -1.44 3.50
N THR A 53 12.62 -1.28 4.58
CA THR A 53 12.03 -1.12 5.92
C THR A 53 11.20 0.16 6.03
N ALA A 54 11.68 1.29 5.48
CA ALA A 54 10.92 2.55 5.47
C ALA A 54 9.61 2.43 4.65
N LEU A 55 9.66 1.76 3.50
CA LEU A 55 8.48 1.47 2.68
C LEU A 55 7.51 0.52 3.39
N ARG A 56 8.01 -0.52 4.08
CA ARG A 56 7.17 -1.42 4.89
C ARG A 56 6.42 -0.68 5.97
N GLN A 57 7.11 0.15 6.76
CA GLN A 57 6.50 0.97 7.82
C GLN A 57 5.42 1.91 7.28
N PHE A 58 5.63 2.51 6.09
CA PHE A 58 4.62 3.32 5.42
C PHE A 58 3.38 2.53 5.01
N MET A 59 3.57 1.27 4.57
CA MET A 59 2.48 0.38 4.17
C MET A 59 1.70 -0.17 5.37
N GLU A 60 2.37 -0.48 6.48
CA GLU A 60 1.77 -0.96 7.74
C GLU A 60 0.75 0.03 8.34
N GLY A 61 0.84 1.32 7.99
CA GLY A 61 -0.12 2.36 8.36
C GLY A 61 -1.34 2.50 7.44
N ARG A 62 -1.56 1.62 6.45
CA ARG A 62 -2.61 1.81 5.42
C ARG A 62 -3.42 0.54 5.12
N GLY A 63 -4.72 0.76 4.83
CA GLY A 63 -5.66 -0.27 4.36
C GLY A 63 -5.68 -1.52 5.26
N PRO A 64 -5.61 -2.74 4.71
CA PRO A 64 -5.72 -3.99 5.48
C PRO A 64 -4.52 -4.27 6.40
N PHE A 65 -3.49 -3.41 6.41
CA PHE A 65 -2.27 -3.64 7.19
C PHE A 65 -2.26 -2.97 8.56
N VAL A 66 -3.24 -2.09 8.86
CA VAL A 66 -3.32 -1.35 10.12
C VAL A 66 -3.59 -2.30 11.29
N ALA A 67 -2.87 -2.12 12.40
CA ALA A 67 -2.91 -3.01 13.58
C ALA A 67 -4.28 -2.96 14.28
N ASP A 68 -4.63 -1.75 14.69
CA ASP A 68 -5.76 -1.44 15.55
C ASP A 68 -6.63 -0.40 14.83
N PRO A 69 -7.23 -0.76 13.68
CA PRO A 69 -8.02 0.17 12.90
C PRO A 69 -9.25 0.61 13.68
N THR A 70 -9.61 1.90 13.59
CA THR A 70 -10.91 2.35 14.12
C THR A 70 -12.04 1.60 13.42
N PRO A 71 -13.20 1.39 14.06
CA PRO A 71 -14.31 0.65 13.44
C PRO A 71 -14.77 1.22 12.10
N ASP A 72 -14.68 2.55 11.90
CA ASP A 72 -14.97 3.19 10.61
C ASP A 72 -13.89 2.91 9.56
N PHE A 73 -12.61 2.97 9.94
CA PHE A 73 -11.50 2.65 9.03
C PHE A 73 -11.51 1.17 8.60
N ALA A 74 -11.85 0.26 9.52
CA ALA A 74 -12.01 -1.16 9.23
C ALA A 74 -13.18 -1.41 8.26
N ARG A 75 -14.34 -0.77 8.48
CA ARG A 75 -15.49 -0.84 7.55
C ARG A 75 -15.16 -0.29 6.17
N LEU A 76 -14.50 0.86 6.10
CA LEU A 76 -14.08 1.47 4.83
C LEU A 76 -13.08 0.57 4.09
N THR A 77 -12.10 0.03 4.79
CA THR A 77 -11.12 -0.91 4.21
C THR A 77 -11.83 -2.14 3.67
N ALA A 78 -12.74 -2.75 4.43
CA ALA A 78 -13.51 -3.90 3.98
C ALA A 78 -14.30 -3.59 2.70
N LEU A 79 -15.05 -2.48 2.65
CA LEU A 79 -15.79 -2.03 1.46
C LEU A 79 -14.87 -1.89 0.23
N ILE A 80 -13.71 -1.25 0.38
CA ILE A 80 -12.76 -1.07 -0.72
C ILE A 80 -12.22 -2.43 -1.22
N MET A 81 -11.95 -3.38 -0.33
CA MET A 81 -11.36 -4.66 -0.71
C MET A 81 -12.38 -5.68 -1.26
N THR A 82 -13.66 -5.60 -0.84
CA THR A 82 -14.72 -6.50 -1.31
C THR A 82 -15.45 -6.01 -2.58
N THR A 83 -15.41 -4.71 -2.89
CA THR A 83 -15.98 -4.16 -4.14
C THR A 83 -14.92 -4.10 -5.25
N PRO A 84 -15.01 -4.91 -6.33
CA PRO A 84 -13.96 -5.04 -7.35
C PRO A 84 -13.52 -3.72 -7.98
N GLU A 85 -14.47 -2.83 -8.26
CA GLU A 85 -14.22 -1.54 -8.92
C GLU A 85 -13.50 -0.55 -7.99
N LEU A 86 -13.79 -0.60 -6.68
CA LEU A 86 -13.10 0.22 -5.67
C LEU A 86 -11.68 -0.30 -5.43
N ARG A 87 -11.51 -1.63 -5.40
CA ARG A 87 -10.20 -2.29 -5.32
C ARG A 87 -9.31 -1.94 -6.51
N GLU A 88 -9.87 -2.03 -7.73
CA GLU A 88 -9.18 -1.65 -8.96
C GLU A 88 -8.88 -0.14 -9.04
N TYR A 89 -9.77 0.72 -8.53
CA TYR A 89 -9.46 2.16 -8.42
C TYR A 89 -8.35 2.43 -7.41
N SER A 90 -8.40 1.81 -6.23
CA SER A 90 -7.35 1.88 -5.19
C SER A 90 -5.98 1.45 -5.75
N ARG A 91 -5.93 0.34 -6.49
CA ARG A 91 -4.74 -0.15 -7.22
C ARG A 91 -4.20 0.91 -8.19
N LYS A 92 -5.04 1.58 -8.97
CA LYS A 92 -4.62 2.66 -9.89
C LYS A 92 -3.95 3.83 -9.17
N LEU A 93 -4.40 4.20 -7.98
CA LEU A 93 -3.76 5.27 -7.18
C LEU A 93 -2.36 4.88 -6.70
N TRP A 94 -2.16 3.61 -6.35
CA TRP A 94 -0.83 3.08 -6.03
C TRP A 94 0.08 3.07 -7.26
N ILE A 95 -0.34 2.47 -8.38
CA ILE A 95 0.50 2.34 -9.59
C ILE A 95 0.88 3.71 -10.18
N ARG A 96 0.07 4.77 -10.02
CA ARG A 96 0.46 6.16 -10.36
C ARG A 96 1.72 6.65 -9.65
N CYS A 97 2.15 6.01 -8.57
CA CYS A 97 3.38 6.31 -7.85
C CYS A 97 4.63 5.61 -8.41
N GLU A 98 4.50 4.68 -9.37
CA GLU A 98 5.59 3.81 -9.82
C GLU A 98 6.79 4.58 -10.38
N ALA A 99 6.57 5.51 -11.31
CA ALA A 99 7.65 6.31 -11.90
C ALA A 99 8.44 7.15 -10.87
N PRO A 100 7.81 8.03 -10.07
CA PRO A 100 8.54 8.83 -9.09
C PRO A 100 9.13 8.00 -7.94
N LEU A 101 8.54 6.84 -7.60
CA LEU A 101 9.15 5.91 -6.66
C LEU A 101 10.40 5.26 -7.27
N ALA A 102 10.34 4.77 -8.52
CA ALA A 102 11.47 4.13 -9.19
C ALA A 102 12.66 5.08 -9.38
N GLU A 103 12.43 6.36 -9.70
CA GLU A 103 13.47 7.38 -9.75
C GLU A 103 14.16 7.57 -8.39
N LEU A 104 13.36 7.65 -7.31
CA LEU A 104 13.87 7.76 -5.95
C LEU A 104 14.64 6.50 -5.54
N LEU A 105 14.13 5.30 -5.82
CA LEU A 105 14.82 4.04 -5.57
C LEU A 105 16.14 3.93 -6.34
N SER A 106 16.21 4.40 -7.59
CA SER A 106 17.47 4.48 -8.34
C SER A 106 18.50 5.34 -7.59
N THR A 107 18.09 6.50 -7.08
CA THR A 107 18.97 7.43 -6.36
C THR A 107 19.45 6.82 -5.03
N GLU A 108 18.53 6.33 -4.20
CA GLU A 108 18.81 5.82 -2.85
C GLU A 108 19.63 4.52 -2.84
N LEU A 109 19.58 3.75 -3.93
CA LEU A 109 20.33 2.50 -4.09
C LEU A 109 21.61 2.67 -4.93
N GLY A 110 21.96 3.90 -5.34
CA GLY A 110 23.13 4.17 -6.19
C GLY A 110 23.06 3.54 -7.58
N LEU A 111 21.86 3.26 -8.09
CA LEU A 111 21.63 2.61 -9.38
C LEU A 111 21.51 3.64 -10.51
N PRO A 112 21.83 3.26 -11.76
CA PRO A 112 21.57 4.11 -12.92
C PRO A 112 20.08 4.54 -13.01
N PRO A 113 19.80 5.75 -13.54
CA PRO A 113 18.43 6.15 -13.84
C PRO A 113 17.71 5.14 -14.74
N GLY A 114 16.49 4.76 -14.38
CA GLY A 114 15.67 3.80 -15.15
C GLY A 114 16.09 2.33 -15.00
N ALA A 115 17.04 2.00 -14.10
CA ALA A 115 17.47 0.64 -13.82
C ALA A 115 16.28 -0.32 -13.58
N ALA A 116 16.35 -1.50 -14.20
CA ALA A 116 15.26 -2.49 -14.13
C ALA A 116 14.94 -2.89 -12.69
N THR A 117 15.96 -3.04 -11.82
CA THR A 117 15.80 -3.35 -10.40
C THR A 117 14.97 -2.32 -9.65
N ALA A 118 15.24 -1.03 -9.84
CA ALA A 118 14.50 0.05 -9.19
C ALA A 118 13.03 0.11 -9.66
N ARG A 119 12.78 -0.07 -10.97
CA ARG A 119 11.43 -0.14 -11.53
C ARG A 119 10.66 -1.37 -11.05
N ALA A 120 11.30 -2.53 -11.01
CA ALA A 120 10.70 -3.77 -10.51
C ALA A 120 10.35 -3.67 -9.02
N ALA A 121 11.29 -3.18 -8.19
CA ALA A 121 11.05 -2.94 -6.78
C ALA A 121 9.88 -1.96 -6.54
N ALA A 122 9.86 -0.82 -7.23
CA ALA A 122 8.77 0.15 -7.13
C ALA A 122 7.43 -0.48 -7.49
N ARG A 123 7.36 -1.20 -8.61
CA ARG A 123 6.15 -1.89 -9.06
C ARG A 123 5.68 -2.93 -8.03
N TYR A 124 6.56 -3.81 -7.57
CA TYR A 124 6.16 -4.87 -6.64
C TYR A 124 5.68 -4.33 -5.29
N VAL A 125 6.32 -3.28 -4.75
CA VAL A 125 5.84 -2.59 -3.52
C VAL A 125 4.43 -2.02 -3.69
N LEU A 126 4.14 -1.41 -4.84
CA LEU A 126 2.83 -0.80 -5.13
C LEU A 126 1.73 -1.82 -5.42
N GLU A 127 2.10 -3.05 -5.77
CA GLU A 127 1.19 -4.17 -6.05
C GLU A 127 0.85 -4.99 -4.80
N ILE A 128 1.60 -4.88 -3.69
CA ILE A 128 1.37 -5.66 -2.46
C ILE A 128 -0.09 -5.59 -1.97
N PRO A 129 -0.76 -4.41 -1.90
CA PRO A 129 -2.14 -4.32 -1.43
C PRO A 129 -3.14 -5.13 -2.26
N GLN A 130 -2.83 -5.40 -3.53
CA GLN A 130 -3.66 -6.27 -4.38
C GLN A 130 -3.33 -7.75 -4.17
N PHE A 131 -2.04 -8.06 -3.98
CA PHE A 131 -1.52 -9.43 -3.88
C PHE A 131 -1.94 -10.13 -2.58
N VAL A 132 -1.86 -9.44 -1.43
CA VAL A 132 -2.14 -10.01 -0.09
C VAL A 132 -3.52 -9.65 0.44
N ALA A 133 -4.36 -9.07 -0.41
CA ALA A 133 -5.70 -8.56 -0.07
C ALA A 133 -6.64 -9.61 0.54
N ASP A 134 -6.55 -10.83 0.01
CA ASP A 134 -7.45 -11.94 0.31
C ASP A 134 -6.79 -12.96 1.28
N ASP A 135 -5.59 -12.64 1.78
CA ASP A 135 -4.91 -13.44 2.79
C ASP A 135 -5.58 -13.31 4.17
N PRO A 136 -5.59 -14.36 5.00
CA PRO A 136 -6.15 -14.31 6.34
C PRO A 136 -5.35 -13.44 7.32
N ASP A 137 -4.07 -13.18 7.03
CA ASP A 137 -3.22 -12.23 7.74
C ASP A 137 -2.42 -11.38 6.72
N PRO A 138 -3.04 -10.31 6.16
CA PRO A 138 -2.39 -9.44 5.18
C PRO A 138 -1.11 -8.78 5.71
N ARG A 139 -0.99 -8.60 7.03
CA ARG A 139 0.16 -7.96 7.69
C ARG A 139 1.37 -8.90 7.73
N THR A 140 1.17 -10.17 8.09
CA THR A 140 2.24 -11.16 8.03
C THR A 140 2.68 -11.40 6.58
N SER A 141 1.75 -11.40 5.62
CA SER A 141 2.07 -11.46 4.19
C SER A 141 2.81 -10.23 3.68
N LEU A 142 2.43 -9.01 4.11
CA LEU A 142 3.15 -7.76 3.82
C LEU A 142 4.63 -7.87 4.23
N GLN A 143 4.89 -8.34 5.44
CA GLN A 143 6.25 -8.57 5.94
C GLN A 143 7.00 -9.58 5.07
N ALA A 144 6.38 -10.72 4.74
CA ALA A 144 7.01 -11.75 3.90
C ALA A 144 7.38 -11.25 2.49
N VAL A 145 6.56 -10.37 1.90
CA VAL A 145 6.87 -9.76 0.59
C VAL A 145 7.98 -8.72 0.70
N PHE A 146 8.03 -7.92 1.77
CA PHE A 146 9.17 -7.00 1.98
C PHE A 146 10.48 -7.76 2.28
N ASP A 147 10.42 -8.86 3.03
CA ASP A 147 11.57 -9.75 3.26
C ASP A 147 12.10 -10.34 1.93
N LEU A 148 11.20 -10.73 1.02
CA LEU A 148 11.55 -11.16 -0.34
C LEU A 148 12.22 -10.03 -1.16
N LEU A 149 11.70 -8.80 -1.08
CA LEU A 149 12.22 -7.66 -1.84
C LEU A 149 13.57 -7.15 -1.31
N GLU A 150 13.82 -7.29 -0.01
CA GLU A 150 15.05 -6.81 0.65
C GLU A 150 16.18 -7.83 0.62
N TYR A 151 15.89 -9.13 0.78
CA TYR A 151 16.91 -10.19 0.92
C TYR A 151 16.86 -11.27 -0.18
N GLY A 152 15.93 -11.17 -1.12
CA GLY A 152 15.70 -12.18 -2.16
C GLY A 152 15.13 -13.49 -1.59
N LEU A 153 14.78 -14.43 -2.49
CA LEU A 153 14.15 -15.71 -2.12
C LEU A 153 14.94 -16.49 -1.05
N PHE A 154 16.27 -16.54 -1.17
CA PHE A 154 17.12 -17.31 -0.27
C PHE A 154 17.29 -16.66 1.12
N GLY A 155 17.30 -15.33 1.21
CA GLY A 155 17.35 -14.64 2.50
C GLY A 155 16.00 -14.64 3.21
N ALA A 156 14.90 -14.48 2.45
CA ALA A 156 13.54 -14.47 2.99
C ALA A 156 13.12 -15.81 3.62
N THR A 157 13.52 -16.95 3.04
CA THR A 157 13.21 -18.27 3.62
C THR A 157 13.94 -18.48 4.95
N GLN A 158 15.17 -17.99 5.10
CA GLN A 158 15.90 -18.05 6.38
C GLN A 158 15.26 -17.17 7.46
N ARG A 159 14.80 -15.95 7.13
CA ARG A 159 14.03 -15.09 8.05
C ARG A 159 12.72 -15.73 8.49
N THR A 160 12.00 -16.34 7.55
CA THR A 160 10.74 -17.07 7.86
C THR A 160 10.98 -18.23 8.82
N ALA A 161 12.04 -19.02 8.61
CA ALA A 161 12.40 -20.11 9.52
C ALA A 161 12.74 -19.59 10.93
N ALA A 162 13.63 -18.60 11.02
CA ALA A 162 14.05 -18.02 12.31
C ALA A 162 12.90 -17.39 13.12
N ARG A 163 11.80 -16.96 12.48
CA ARG A 163 10.60 -16.44 13.16
C ARG A 163 9.67 -17.54 13.68
N ASN A 164 9.70 -18.74 13.10
CA ASN A 164 8.86 -19.86 13.53
C ASN A 164 9.49 -20.65 14.69
N ASP A 165 10.78 -20.45 14.95
CA ASP A 165 11.58 -21.17 15.96
C ASP A 165 11.72 -20.41 17.30
N GLY A 166 11.04 -19.27 17.48
CA GLY A 166 11.15 -18.39 18.66
C GLY A 166 9.82 -17.86 19.19
#